data_AF-A0A967GRT8-F1
#
_entry.id   AF-A0A967GRT8-F1
#
_cell.length_a   1.000
_cell.length_b   1.000
_cell.length_c   1.000
_cell.angle_alpha   90.00
_cell.angle_beta   90.00
_cell.angle_gamma   90.00
#
_symmetry.space_group_name_H-M   'P 1'
#
loop_
_entity.id
_entity.type
_entity.pdbx_description
1 polymer ?
#
loop_
_entity_poly.entity_id
_entity_poly.type
_entity_poly.pdbx_seq_one_letter_code
_entity_poly.pdbx_strand_id
1 'polypeptide(L)'
;MISPVRTVLALLCLSTGTAPAQYTRIEAPVGPGGAEVTLHLYLFDPRRTTIKVISQGEPGTRAYRSLDAAMRAQKCEAGCNGGFLDAQGNPLGLVIADGRRFGKPASGTGPTAGVFYLEGAQPQLQRATAFFSKGNTQVRQLLQAGPFLVEGGKTVDGLNSRRTARRTFVL
;
A
#
# COMPACT_ATOMS: atom_id res chain seq x y z
N MET A 1 3.22 -25.05 -5.90
CA MET A 1 2.54 -24.41 -7.05
C MET A 1 1.86 -23.15 -6.53
N ILE A 2 2.46 -21.98 -6.72
CA ILE A 2 1.97 -20.71 -6.13
C ILE A 2 0.96 -20.11 -7.12
N SER A 3 -0.31 -20.09 -6.74
CA SER A 3 -1.41 -19.49 -7.49
C SER A 3 -1.14 -18.02 -7.82
N PRO A 4 -1.48 -17.52 -9.03
CA PRO A 4 -1.27 -16.13 -9.38
C PRO A 4 -2.18 -15.25 -8.50
N VAL A 5 -1.53 -14.38 -7.74
CA VAL A 5 -2.11 -13.40 -6.80
C VAL A 5 -3.33 -12.71 -7.41
N ARG A 6 -4.52 -13.07 -6.91
CA ARG A 6 -5.73 -12.27 -7.02
C ARG A 6 -5.87 -11.55 -5.68
N THR A 7 -5.59 -10.25 -5.66
CA THR A 7 -6.39 -9.19 -5.00
C THR A 7 -5.54 -7.94 -4.76
N VAL A 8 -6.22 -6.80 -4.88
CA VAL A 8 -5.71 -5.44 -4.93
C VAL A 8 -6.30 -4.70 -3.74
N LEU A 9 -5.46 -4.01 -2.98
CA LEU A 9 -5.85 -3.01 -2.00
C LEU A 9 -5.23 -1.68 -2.42
N ALA A 10 -6.00 -0.73 -2.91
CA ALA A 10 -5.41 0.41 -3.61
C ALA A 10 -5.15 1.62 -2.73
N LEU A 11 -3.95 2.20 -2.90
CA LEU A 11 -3.62 3.55 -2.49
C LEU A 11 -3.87 4.47 -3.68
N LEU A 12 -4.70 5.49 -3.52
CA LEU A 12 -5.24 6.26 -4.64
C LEU A 12 -5.12 7.74 -4.37
N CYS A 13 -4.82 8.55 -5.38
CA CYS A 13 -4.87 10.00 -5.28
C CYS A 13 -6.03 10.56 -6.12
N LEU A 14 -6.65 11.63 -5.64
CA LEU A 14 -7.70 12.43 -6.30
C LEU A 14 -7.25 13.87 -6.29
N SER A 15 -7.44 14.68 -7.33
CA SER A 15 -6.81 15.99 -7.36
C SER A 15 -7.69 17.21 -7.67
N THR A 16 -7.30 18.39 -7.19
CA THR A 16 -7.98 19.67 -7.41
C THR A 16 -7.03 20.77 -7.95
N GLY A 17 -6.86 20.84 -9.28
CA GLY A 17 -6.22 21.97 -10.02
C GLY A 17 -4.69 21.90 -10.26
N THR A 18 -4.22 22.44 -11.40
CA THR A 18 -2.84 22.41 -11.99
C THR A 18 -1.93 21.27 -11.52
N ALA A 19 -1.82 20.23 -12.36
CA ALA A 19 -1.19 18.91 -12.16
C ALA A 19 -0.58 18.66 -10.76
N PRO A 20 -1.45 18.54 -9.74
CA PRO A 20 -1.07 18.28 -8.34
C PRO A 20 -0.63 16.82 -8.13
N ALA A 21 -0.59 16.06 -9.23
CA ALA A 21 0.01 14.76 -9.32
C ALA A 21 0.55 14.52 -10.74
N GLN A 22 1.59 13.71 -10.85
CA GLN A 22 2.30 13.41 -12.08
C GLN A 22 2.62 11.92 -12.14
N TYR A 23 2.30 11.32 -13.28
CA TYR A 23 2.81 10.01 -13.65
C TYR A 23 4.16 10.15 -14.36
N THR A 24 5.12 9.33 -13.96
CA THR A 24 6.43 9.23 -14.62
C THR A 24 6.81 7.77 -14.79
N ARG A 25 7.34 7.43 -15.96
CA ARG A 25 7.95 6.14 -16.24
C ARG A 25 9.45 6.33 -16.32
N ILE A 26 10.20 5.53 -15.57
CA ILE A 26 11.66 5.56 -15.57
C ILE A 26 12.17 4.17 -15.90
N GLU A 27 13.13 4.09 -16.81
CA GLU A 27 13.98 2.92 -16.99
C GLU A 27 15.31 3.22 -16.31
N ALA A 28 15.72 2.34 -15.40
CA ALA A 28 16.96 2.52 -14.68
C ALA A 28 17.55 1.18 -14.25
N PRO A 29 18.89 1.08 -14.18
CA PRO A 29 19.55 -0.05 -13.55
C PRO A 29 19.33 0.02 -12.03
N VAL A 30 18.84 -1.05 -11.43
CA VAL A 30 18.66 -1.14 -9.97
C VAL A 30 19.29 -2.39 -9.39
N GLY A 31 19.71 -2.28 -8.12
CA GLY A 31 20.25 -3.38 -7.34
C GLY A 31 21.67 -3.82 -7.73
N PRO A 32 22.24 -4.80 -7.01
CA PRO A 32 23.56 -5.33 -7.30
C PRO A 32 23.57 -6.00 -8.68
N GLY A 33 24.41 -5.53 -9.60
CA GLY A 33 24.50 -6.03 -10.98
C GLY A 33 23.75 -5.20 -12.03
N GLY A 34 23.07 -4.12 -11.63
CA GLY A 34 22.54 -3.11 -12.56
C GLY A 34 21.45 -3.62 -13.50
N ALA A 35 20.57 -4.50 -13.01
CA ALA A 35 19.48 -5.00 -13.83
C ALA A 35 18.53 -3.85 -14.19
N GLU A 36 18.27 -3.68 -15.48
CA GLU A 36 17.30 -2.70 -15.97
C GLU A 36 15.90 -3.04 -15.46
N VAL A 37 15.26 -2.06 -14.81
CA VAL A 37 13.85 -2.15 -14.42
C VAL A 37 13.08 -0.97 -14.94
N THR A 38 11.80 -1.19 -15.20
CA THR A 38 10.83 -0.11 -15.39
C THR A 38 10.17 0.22 -14.06
N LEU A 39 10.27 1.49 -13.65
CA LEU A 39 9.51 2.07 -12.55
C LEU A 39 8.34 2.88 -13.11
N HIS A 40 7.16 2.63 -12.55
CA HIS A 40 5.97 3.45 -12.76
C HIS A 40 5.73 4.24 -11.48
N LEU A 41 5.98 5.54 -11.53
CA LEU A 41 5.89 6.44 -10.39
C LEU A 41 4.67 7.34 -10.54
N TYR A 42 3.98 7.55 -9.43
CA TYR A 42 2.92 8.54 -9.33
C TYR A 42 3.25 9.45 -8.16
N LEU A 43 3.72 10.66 -8.49
CA LEU A 43 4.13 11.69 -7.55
C LEU A 43 2.92 12.60 -7.32
N PHE A 44 2.64 13.00 -6.08
CA PHE A 44 1.48 13.83 -5.78
C PHE A 44 1.74 14.76 -4.59
N ASP A 45 1.03 15.89 -4.56
CA ASP A 45 0.99 16.78 -3.41
C ASP A 45 -0.16 16.34 -2.46
N PRO A 46 0.15 15.76 -1.28
CA PRO A 46 -0.88 15.29 -0.34
C PRO A 46 -1.79 16.41 0.19
N ARG A 47 -1.43 17.68 0.00
CA ARG A 47 -2.28 18.84 0.37
C ARG A 47 -3.35 19.14 -0.66
N ARG A 48 -3.13 18.72 -1.91
CA ARG A 48 -4.02 18.92 -3.06
C ARG A 48 -4.65 17.63 -3.54
N THR A 49 -4.31 16.52 -2.89
CA THR A 49 -4.87 15.22 -3.22
C THR A 49 -5.44 14.46 -2.04
N THR A 50 -6.55 13.74 -2.28
CA THR A 50 -7.12 12.84 -1.28
C THR A 50 -6.59 11.44 -1.47
N ILE A 51 -6.08 10.85 -0.38
CA ILE A 51 -5.72 9.43 -0.33
C ILE A 51 -6.85 8.61 0.28
N LYS A 52 -7.14 7.42 -0.27
CA LYS A 52 -8.03 6.46 0.39
C LYS A 52 -7.55 5.02 0.23
N VAL A 53 -7.95 4.19 1.20
CA VAL A 53 -7.81 2.73 1.17
C VAL A 53 -9.14 2.14 0.69
N ILE A 54 -9.13 1.33 -0.37
CA ILE A 54 -10.32 0.61 -0.86
C ILE A 54 -10.26 -0.87 -0.48
N SER A 55 -11.21 -1.33 0.34
CA SER A 55 -11.39 -2.74 0.65
C SER A 55 -12.20 -3.49 -0.43
N GLN A 56 -11.94 -4.80 -0.58
CA GLN A 56 -12.79 -5.73 -1.34
C GLN A 56 -14.10 -6.10 -0.62
N GLY A 57 -14.28 -5.63 0.62
CA GLY A 57 -15.42 -5.95 1.46
C GLY A 57 -15.07 -6.99 2.53
N GLU A 58 -16.10 -7.66 3.02
CA GLU A 58 -15.96 -8.71 4.02
C GLU A 58 -15.27 -9.97 3.45
N PRO A 59 -14.66 -10.81 4.31
CA PRO A 59 -14.20 -12.15 3.93
C PRO A 59 -15.16 -12.90 2.99
N GLY A 60 -14.63 -13.49 1.92
CA GLY A 60 -15.42 -14.23 0.93
C GLY A 60 -16.23 -13.36 -0.03
N THR A 61 -16.24 -12.03 0.14
CA THR A 61 -16.85 -11.10 -0.83
C THR A 61 -15.80 -10.57 -1.81
N ARG A 62 -16.28 -10.08 -2.95
CA ARG A 62 -15.44 -9.41 -3.94
C ARG A 62 -16.21 -8.24 -4.53
N ALA A 63 -16.12 -7.10 -3.85
CA ALA A 63 -16.77 -5.87 -4.31
C ALA A 63 -16.31 -5.44 -5.72
N TYR A 64 -15.06 -5.75 -6.09
CA TYR A 64 -14.49 -5.35 -7.37
C TYR A 64 -13.77 -6.50 -8.07
N ARG A 65 -14.06 -6.66 -9.37
CA ARG A 65 -13.41 -7.66 -10.22
C ARG A 65 -11.91 -7.39 -10.45
N SER A 66 -11.46 -6.15 -10.32
CA SER A 66 -10.09 -5.73 -10.65
C SER A 66 -9.74 -4.39 -9.99
N LEU A 67 -8.45 -4.03 -10.00
CA LEU A 67 -7.98 -2.69 -9.59
C LEU A 67 -8.66 -1.61 -10.43
N ASP A 68 -8.69 -1.76 -11.75
CA ASP A 68 -9.28 -0.77 -12.64
C ASP A 68 -10.77 -0.55 -12.34
N ALA A 69 -11.50 -1.62 -11.99
CA ALA A 69 -12.91 -1.53 -11.65
C ALA A 69 -13.10 -0.78 -10.33
N ALA A 70 -12.26 -1.06 -9.32
CA ALA A 70 -12.25 -0.33 -8.05
C ALA A 70 -11.94 1.16 -8.26
N MET A 71 -10.91 1.47 -9.07
CA MET A 71 -10.52 2.85 -9.37
C MET A 71 -11.64 3.61 -10.08
N ARG A 72 -12.24 3.05 -11.12
CA ARG A 72 -13.35 3.69 -11.85
C ARG A 72 -14.57 3.91 -10.96
N ALA A 73 -14.95 2.90 -10.17
CA ALA A 73 -16.09 2.99 -9.26
C ALA A 73 -15.88 4.08 -8.18
N GLN A 74 -14.65 4.27 -7.72
CA GLN A 74 -14.29 5.28 -6.73
C GLN A 74 -13.75 6.59 -7.34
N LYS A 75 -13.82 6.75 -8.67
CA LYS A 75 -13.40 7.93 -9.43
C LYS A 75 -11.93 8.32 -9.21
N CYS A 76 -11.05 7.35 -9.01
CA CYS A 76 -9.64 7.60 -8.70
C CYS A 76 -8.79 7.86 -9.95
N GLU A 77 -7.83 8.79 -9.83
CA GLU A 77 -6.94 9.16 -10.93
C GLU A 77 -5.80 8.15 -11.12
N ALA A 78 -5.29 7.58 -10.03
CA ALA A 78 -4.23 6.59 -10.03
C ALA A 78 -4.39 5.60 -8.89
N GLY A 79 -3.83 4.39 -9.05
CA GLY A 79 -3.90 3.34 -8.04
C GLY A 79 -3.00 2.14 -8.22
N CYS A 80 -2.80 1.41 -7.13
CA CYS A 80 -1.93 0.24 -7.06
C CYS A 80 -2.55 -0.90 -6.24
N ASN A 81 -1.87 -2.03 -6.09
CA ASN A 81 -2.20 -3.02 -5.06
C ASN A 81 -1.56 -2.63 -3.72
N GLY A 82 -1.96 -3.27 -2.62
CA GLY A 82 -1.59 -2.82 -1.28
C GLY A 82 -1.20 -4.00 -0.43
N GLY A 83 -2.03 -4.30 0.57
CA GLY A 83 -1.79 -5.37 1.53
C GLY A 83 -1.84 -6.76 0.92
N PHE A 84 -1.35 -7.72 1.69
CA PHE A 84 -1.35 -9.13 1.35
C PHE A 84 -2.62 -9.80 1.88
N LEU A 85 -3.08 -10.82 1.16
CA LEU A 85 -4.18 -11.66 1.58
C LEU A 85 -3.73 -13.12 1.75
N ASP A 86 -4.46 -13.86 2.57
CA ASP A 86 -4.37 -15.32 2.61
C ASP A 86 -5.06 -15.96 1.39
N ALA A 87 -5.03 -17.30 1.33
CA ALA A 87 -5.62 -18.06 0.22
C ALA A 87 -7.15 -17.93 0.15
N GLN A 88 -7.80 -17.53 1.24
CA GLN A 88 -9.23 -17.32 1.37
C GLN A 88 -9.64 -15.88 1.06
N GLY A 89 -8.67 -15.00 0.79
CA GLY A 89 -8.90 -13.59 0.50
C GLY A 89 -9.04 -12.71 1.73
N ASN A 90 -8.64 -13.17 2.91
CA ASN A 90 -8.63 -12.34 4.12
C ASN A 90 -7.34 -11.52 4.20
N PRO A 91 -7.40 -10.27 4.68
CA PRO A 91 -6.18 -9.49 4.93
C PRO A 91 -5.23 -10.18 5.92
N LEU A 92 -3.95 -10.26 5.56
CA LEU A 92 -2.90 -10.76 6.47
C LEU A 92 -2.58 -9.79 7.61
N GLY A 93 -2.94 -8.52 7.48
CA GLY A 93 -2.80 -7.49 8.50
C GLY A 93 -4.04 -6.62 8.58
N LEU A 94 -4.04 -5.65 9.50
CA LEU A 94 -5.17 -4.74 9.66
C LEU A 94 -5.33 -3.84 8.42
N VAL A 95 -6.57 -3.71 7.97
CA VAL A 95 -6.99 -2.74 6.95
C VAL A 95 -8.14 -1.93 7.53
N ILE A 96 -8.08 -0.60 7.39
CA ILE A 96 -9.20 0.28 7.71
C ILE A 96 -9.53 1.10 6.48
N ALA A 97 -10.75 1.00 5.99
CA ALA A 97 -11.25 1.77 4.85
C ALA A 97 -12.50 2.54 5.29
N ASP A 98 -12.42 3.86 5.21
CA ASP A 98 -13.49 4.78 5.64
C ASP A 98 -13.98 4.54 7.09
N GLY A 99 -13.08 4.09 7.97
CA GLY A 99 -13.35 3.75 9.37
C GLY A 99 -13.85 2.32 9.60
N ARG A 100 -14.15 1.56 8.54
CA ARG A 100 -14.50 0.14 8.64
C ARG A 100 -13.24 -0.71 8.72
N ARG A 101 -13.19 -1.63 9.69
CA ARG A 101 -12.04 -2.49 9.97
C ARG A 101 -12.19 -3.84 9.28
N PHE A 102 -11.12 -4.30 8.63
CA PHE A 102 -10.99 -5.61 8.01
C PHE A 102 -9.67 -6.26 8.46
N GLY A 103 -9.69 -7.57 8.71
CA GLY A 103 -8.54 -8.29 9.26
C GLY A 103 -8.22 -7.91 10.71
N LYS A 104 -7.06 -8.35 11.20
CA LYS A 104 -6.56 -8.10 12.55
C LYS A 104 -5.12 -7.58 12.49
N PRO A 105 -4.67 -6.76 13.46
CA PRO A 105 -3.26 -6.42 13.58
C PRO A 105 -2.40 -7.68 13.63
N ALA A 106 -1.39 -7.74 12.78
CA ALA A 106 -0.41 -8.83 12.75
C ALA A 106 0.87 -8.46 13.52
N SER A 107 1.73 -9.45 13.75
CA SER A 107 2.96 -9.39 14.57
C SER A 107 3.95 -8.28 14.21
N GLY A 108 3.85 -7.66 13.04
CA GLY A 108 4.74 -6.57 12.64
C GLY A 108 6.04 -7.05 12.01
N THR A 109 6.04 -8.20 11.35
CA THR A 109 7.21 -8.79 10.68
C THR A 109 6.94 -9.09 9.21
N GLY A 110 7.98 -9.06 8.37
CA GLY A 110 7.88 -9.43 6.95
C GLY A 110 6.75 -8.69 6.21
N PRO A 111 5.71 -9.38 5.69
CA PRO A 111 4.62 -8.77 4.91
C PRO A 111 3.71 -7.84 5.71
N THR A 112 3.88 -7.73 7.04
CA THR A 112 3.04 -6.90 7.91
C THR A 112 3.86 -5.92 8.77
N ALA A 113 5.12 -5.69 8.40
CA ALA A 113 6.09 -4.92 9.18
C ALA A 113 5.84 -3.41 9.28
N GLY A 114 5.05 -2.84 8.37
CA GLY A 114 4.74 -1.43 8.29
C GLY A 114 3.25 -1.16 8.33
N VAL A 115 2.91 0.08 8.65
CA VAL A 115 1.56 0.64 8.56
C VAL A 115 1.65 1.94 7.79
N PHE A 116 0.90 2.01 6.70
CA PHE A 116 0.50 3.26 6.07
C PHE A 116 -0.85 3.68 6.66
N TYR A 117 -1.00 4.93 7.06
CA TYR A 117 -2.28 5.45 7.54
C TYR A 117 -2.40 6.94 7.24
N LEU A 118 -3.60 7.49 7.40
CA LEU A 118 -3.81 8.93 7.32
C LEU A 118 -4.06 9.52 8.71
N GLU A 119 -3.35 10.59 9.03
CA GLU A 119 -3.65 11.49 10.13
C GLU A 119 -4.32 12.75 9.55
N GLY A 120 -5.65 12.82 9.68
CA GLY A 120 -6.44 13.74 8.85
C GLY A 120 -6.28 13.39 7.37
N ALA A 121 -5.74 14.33 6.58
CA ALA A 121 -5.41 14.12 5.17
C ALA A 121 -3.94 13.75 4.93
N GLN A 122 -3.09 13.78 5.97
CA GLN A 122 -1.65 13.61 5.82
C GLN A 122 -1.27 12.12 5.83
N PRO A 123 -0.57 11.62 4.79
CA PRO A 123 -0.04 10.27 4.79
C PRO A 123 1.07 10.10 5.82
N GLN A 124 1.01 9.00 6.56
CA GLN A 124 1.99 8.59 7.55
C GLN A 124 2.45 7.17 7.26
N LEU A 125 3.74 6.91 7.51
CA LEU A 125 4.36 5.60 7.38
C LEU A 125 5.12 5.28 8.67
N GLN A 126 4.76 4.19 9.35
CA GLN A 126 5.38 3.79 10.61
C GLN A 126 5.60 2.28 10.67
N ARG A 127 6.58 1.81 11.47
CA ARG A 127 6.66 0.41 11.89
C ARG A 127 5.35 -0.03 12.55
N ALA A 128 4.87 -1.21 12.18
CA ALA A 128 3.63 -1.75 12.73
C ALA A 128 3.69 -1.93 14.25
N THR A 129 4.80 -2.45 14.79
CA THR A 129 5.02 -2.62 16.23
C THR A 129 4.90 -1.28 16.97
N ALA A 130 5.56 -0.24 16.47
CA ALA A 130 5.52 1.08 17.06
C ALA A 130 4.12 1.73 16.94
N PHE A 131 3.42 1.54 15.81
CA PHE A 131 2.07 2.04 15.63
C PHE A 131 1.09 1.40 16.63
N PHE A 132 1.08 0.07 16.72
CA PHE A 132 0.14 -0.65 17.60
C PHE A 132 0.50 -0.54 19.10
N SER A 133 1.76 -0.27 19.45
CA SER A 133 2.16 -0.02 20.85
C SER A 133 1.49 1.22 21.46
N LYS A 134 1.06 2.18 20.63
CA LYS A 134 0.40 3.41 21.09
C LYS A 134 -1.07 3.20 21.51
N GLY A 135 -1.66 2.03 21.25
CA GLY A 135 -3.04 1.72 21.62
C GLY A 135 -4.07 2.26 20.61
N ASN A 136 -5.12 2.96 21.08
CA ASN A 136 -6.29 3.37 20.29
C ASN A 136 -5.91 4.27 19.11
N THR A 137 -5.79 3.67 17.92
CA THR A 137 -5.51 4.39 16.68
C THR A 137 -6.82 4.73 15.98
N GLN A 138 -7.43 5.87 16.34
CA GLN A 138 -8.62 6.39 15.66
C GLN A 138 -8.27 6.92 14.27
N VAL A 139 -7.99 6.01 13.33
CA VAL A 139 -7.69 6.33 11.94
C VAL A 139 -8.80 5.79 11.04
N ARG A 140 -9.11 6.53 9.98
CA ARG A 140 -10.15 6.14 9.01
C ARG A 140 -9.60 5.40 7.80
N GLN A 141 -8.32 5.61 7.50
CA GLN A 141 -7.60 4.95 6.41
C GLN A 141 -6.35 4.32 7.02
N LEU A 142 -6.23 3.00 6.88
CA LEU A 142 -5.05 2.26 7.35
C LEU A 142 -4.81 1.04 6.48
N LEU A 143 -3.55 0.79 6.21
CA LEU A 143 -3.06 -0.40 5.54
C LEU A 143 -1.81 -0.92 6.26
N GLN A 144 -1.93 -2.08 6.91
CA GLN A 144 -0.78 -2.84 7.38
C GLN A 144 -0.20 -3.70 6.25
N ALA A 145 1.05 -3.45 5.88
CA ALA A 145 1.75 -4.13 4.78
C ALA A 145 3.26 -4.19 5.04
N GLY A 146 4.04 -4.71 4.10
CA GLY A 146 5.49 -4.80 4.25
C GLY A 146 6.21 -5.50 3.11
N PRO A 147 7.54 -5.66 3.19
CA PRO A 147 8.40 -5.22 4.30
C PRO A 147 8.51 -3.70 4.43
N PHE A 148 8.95 -3.22 5.60
CA PHE A 148 9.35 -1.83 5.79
C PHE A 148 10.74 -1.66 5.17
N LEU A 149 10.89 -0.77 4.20
CA LEU A 149 12.08 -0.71 3.34
C LEU A 149 13.15 0.23 3.87
N VAL A 150 12.74 1.39 4.38
CA VAL A 150 13.62 2.47 4.81
C VAL A 150 13.13 3.05 6.13
N GLU A 151 14.02 3.23 7.09
CA GLU A 151 13.74 3.80 8.41
C GLU A 151 14.80 4.85 8.75
N GLY A 152 14.38 6.08 9.07
CA GLY A 152 15.30 7.17 9.37
C GLY A 152 16.31 7.47 8.25
N GLY A 153 15.88 7.30 6.98
CA GLY A 153 16.74 7.47 5.80
C GLY A 153 17.72 6.32 5.53
N LYS A 154 17.67 5.23 6.30
CA LYS A 154 18.53 4.05 6.14
C LYS A 154 17.74 2.84 5.67
N THR A 155 18.33 2.03 4.81
CA THR A 155 17.74 0.75 4.40
C THR A 155 17.58 -0.19 5.60
N VAL A 156 16.46 -0.90 5.67
CA VAL A 156 16.24 -1.91 6.71
C VAL A 156 17.03 -3.18 6.40
N ASP A 157 17.80 -3.65 7.39
CA ASP A 157 18.62 -4.85 7.27
C ASP A 157 17.80 -6.15 7.23
N GLY A 158 18.43 -7.22 6.74
CA GLY A 158 17.83 -8.57 6.70
C GLY A 158 16.78 -8.78 5.61
N LEU A 159 16.52 -7.77 4.77
CA LEU A 159 15.69 -7.91 3.58
C LEU A 159 16.41 -8.73 2.51
N ASN A 160 15.67 -9.59 1.81
CA ASN A 160 16.22 -10.40 0.73
C ASN A 160 16.51 -9.54 -0.50
N SER A 161 17.79 -9.28 -0.75
CA SER A 161 18.29 -8.49 -1.88
C SER A 161 18.50 -9.29 -3.18
N ARG A 162 18.28 -10.61 -3.16
CA ARG A 162 18.53 -11.51 -4.30
C ARG A 162 17.26 -11.89 -5.06
N ARG A 163 16.07 -11.69 -4.47
CA ARG A 163 14.79 -12.06 -5.10
C ARG A 163 14.20 -10.92 -5.93
N THR A 164 14.34 -11.02 -7.24
CA THR A 164 13.63 -10.17 -8.20
C THR A 164 12.16 -10.58 -8.30
N ALA A 165 11.25 -9.61 -8.18
CA ALA A 165 9.85 -9.75 -8.55
C ALA A 165 9.20 -8.36 -8.63
N ARG A 166 7.99 -8.28 -9.21
CA ARG A 166 7.20 -7.05 -9.24
C ARG A 166 6.93 -6.55 -7.82
N ARG A 167 7.02 -5.23 -7.62
CA ARG A 167 6.85 -4.56 -6.32
C ARG A 167 5.96 -3.33 -6.49
N THR A 168 5.20 -3.06 -5.44
CA THR A 168 4.51 -1.81 -5.21
C THR A 168 4.98 -1.29 -3.86
N PHE A 169 5.29 -0.01 -3.78
CA PHE A 169 5.78 0.63 -2.57
C PHE A 169 5.20 2.04 -2.46
N VAL A 170 5.23 2.57 -1.24
CA VAL A 170 4.93 3.97 -0.91
C VAL A 170 6.16 4.54 -0.20
N LEU A 171 6.48 5.80 -0.49
CA LEU A 171 7.64 6.53 0.01
C LEU A 171 7.19 7.79 0.73
#